data_AF-A0A5P8NFB5-F1
#
_entry.id   AF-A0A5P8NFB5-F1
#
_cell.length_a   1.000
_cell.length_b   1.000
_cell.length_c   1.000
_cell.angle_alpha   90.00
_cell.angle_beta   90.00
_cell.angle_gamma   90.00
#
_symmetry.space_group_name_H-M   'P 1'
#
loop_
_entity.id
_entity.type
_entity.pdbx_description
1 polymer ?
#
loop_
_entity_poly.entity_id
_entity_poly.type
_entity_poly.pdbx_seq_one_letter_code
_entity_poly.pdbx_strand_id
1 'polypeptide(L)' 'ECYFTNGTEQVRALAKHIYNREEYVRFDSDVGEYRAVTELGRPDAEYWNGQKEILERRRAEVDTVCKHNYGVEES' A
#
# COMPACT_ATOMS: atom_id res chain seq x y z
N GLU A 1 -5.71 2.08 1.66
CA GLU A 1 -6.95 1.38 1.30
C GLU A 1 -6.71 -0.12 1.43
N CYS A 2 -7.73 -0.88 1.83
CA CYS A 2 -7.68 -2.33 1.94
C CYS A 2 -8.86 -2.90 1.13
N TYR A 3 -8.58 -3.86 0.26
CA TYR A 3 -9.59 -4.58 -0.53
C TYR A 3 -9.64 -6.02 -0.04
N PHE A 4 -10.85 -6.50 0.25
CA PHE A 4 -11.12 -7.80 0.84
C PHE A 4 -11.99 -8.62 -0.11
N THR A 5 -11.57 -9.84 -0.41
CA THR A 5 -12.34 -10.81 -1.20
C THR A 5 -12.52 -12.07 -0.35
N ASN A 6 -13.76 -12.56 -0.25
CA ASN A 6 -14.13 -13.71 0.60
C ASN A 6 -13.63 -13.56 2.05
N GLY A 7 -13.99 -12.46 2.70
CA GLY A 7 -13.46 -12.10 4.02
C GLY A 7 -11.98 -11.74 3.92
N THR A 8 -11.12 -12.41 4.70
CA THR A 8 -9.66 -12.17 4.74
C THR A 8 -8.85 -13.20 3.96
N GLU A 9 -9.50 -14.04 3.13
CA GLU A 9 -8.83 -15.03 2.27
C GLU A 9 -7.86 -14.35 1.29
N GLN A 10 -8.34 -13.30 0.60
CA GLN A 10 -7.51 -12.47 -0.24
C GLN A 10 -7.65 -11.00 0.18
N VAL A 11 -6.51 -10.40 0.56
CA VAL A 11 -6.44 -9.01 1.04
C VAL A 11 -5.37 -8.27 0.27
N ARG A 12 -5.76 -7.14 -0.34
CA ARG A 12 -4.84 -6.25 -1.07
C ARG A 12 -4.79 -4.89 -0.40
N ALA A 13 -3.59 -4.46 -0.02
CA ALA A 13 -3.35 -3.14 0.56
C ALA A 13 -2.81 -2.18 -0.52
N LEU A 14 -3.44 -1.02 -0.66
CA LEU A 14 -2.98 0.07 -1.53
C LEU A 14 -2.67 1.31 -0.69
N ALA A 15 -1.51 1.91 -0.89
CA ALA A 15 -1.21 3.27 -0.42
C ALA A 15 -1.03 4.18 -1.64
N LYS A 16 -2.03 5.03 -1.89
CA LYS A 16 -2.05 5.98 -3.01
C LYS A 16 -1.64 7.36 -2.51
N HIS A 17 -0.70 8.00 -3.19
CA HIS A 17 -0.33 9.38 -2.95
C HIS A 17 -0.84 10.24 -4.10
N ILE A 18 -1.64 11.25 -3.77
CA ILE A 18 -2.42 12.04 -4.73
C ILE A 18 -2.03 13.50 -4.58
N TYR A 19 -1.69 14.14 -5.70
CA TYR A 19 -1.47 15.58 -5.78
C TYR A 19 -2.58 16.19 -6.64
N ASN A 20 -3.31 17.16 -6.08
CA ASN A 20 -4.58 17.66 -6.62
C ASN A 20 -5.61 16.54 -6.80
N ARG A 21 -5.70 15.97 -8.01
CA ARG A 21 -6.60 14.86 -8.37
C ARG A 21 -5.88 13.77 -9.15
N GLU A 22 -4.55 13.84 -9.21
CA GLU A 22 -3.71 12.93 -9.95
C GLU A 22 -2.90 12.10 -8.96
N GLU A 23 -3.09 10.79 -9.02
CA GLU A 23 -2.26 9.86 -8.29
C GLU A 23 -0.87 9.85 -8.93
N TYR A 24 0.17 10.10 -8.15
CA TYR A 24 1.52 10.25 -8.68
C TYR A 24 2.46 9.11 -8.25
N VAL A 25 2.21 8.45 -7.12
CA VAL A 25 2.95 7.26 -6.67
C VAL A 25 2.06 6.34 -5.83
N ARG A 26 2.26 5.03 -5.96
CA ARG A 26 1.47 3.99 -5.30
C ARG A 26 2.35 2.90 -4.71
N PHE A 27 2.05 2.44 -3.50
CA PHE A 27 2.41 1.10 -3.05
C PHE A 27 1.24 0.14 -3.27
N ASP A 28 1.51 -1.02 -3.82
CA ASP A 28 0.54 -2.10 -4.01
C ASP A 28 1.10 -3.38 -3.40
N SER A 29 0.37 -4.00 -2.47
CA SER A 29 0.84 -5.21 -1.78
C SER A 29 1.11 -6.37 -2.74
N ASP A 30 0.40 -6.44 -3.85
CA ASP A 30 0.59 -7.50 -4.85
C ASP A 30 1.90 -7.31 -5.64
N VAL A 31 2.41 -6.07 -5.69
CA VAL A 31 3.69 -5.72 -6.33
C VAL A 31 4.83 -5.72 -5.29
N GLY A 32 4.54 -5.29 -4.07
CA GLY A 32 5.48 -5.28 -2.94
C GLY A 32 6.45 -4.11 -2.92
N GLU A 33 6.23 -3.06 -3.74
CA GLU A 33 7.05 -1.84 -3.77
C GLU A 33 6.29 -0.62 -4.28
N TYR A 34 6.87 0.56 -4.08
CA TYR A 34 6.35 1.81 -4.61
C TYR A 34 6.62 1.92 -6.11
N ARG A 35 5.59 2.29 -6.87
CA ARG A 35 5.69 2.59 -8.30
C ARG A 35 5.13 3.97 -8.58
N ALA A 36 5.91 4.74 -9.33
CA ALA A 36 5.45 6.00 -9.88
C ALA A 36 4.29 5.74 -10.84
N VAL A 37 3.17 6.41 -10.62
CA VAL A 37 2.00 6.39 -11.52
C VAL A 37 2.19 7.46 -12.61
N THR A 38 2.84 8.56 -12.25
CA THR A 38 3.24 9.64 -13.15
C THR A 38 4.71 9.98 -12.93
N GLU A 39 5.30 10.73 -13.86
CA GLU A 39 6.71 11.14 -13.77
C GLU A 39 7.04 11.91 -12.48
N LEU A 40 6.07 12.65 -11.93
CA LEU A 40 6.21 13.38 -10.67
C LEU A 40 6.59 12.46 -9.50
N GLY A 41 6.10 11.21 -9.49
CA GLY A 41 6.34 10.27 -8.40
C GLY A 41 7.60 9.43 -8.52
N ARG A 42 8.38 9.58 -9.60
CA ARG A 42 9.61 8.80 -9.80
C ARG A 42 10.63 9.01 -8.66
N PRO A 43 10.93 10.25 -8.22
CA PRO A 43 11.87 10.47 -7.12
C PRO A 43 11.41 9.84 -5.81
N ASP A 44 10.11 9.94 -5.50
CA ASP A 44 9.53 9.38 -4.28
C ASP A 44 9.54 7.85 -4.29
N ALA A 45 9.21 7.23 -5.42
CA ALA A 45 9.26 5.79 -5.57
C ALA A 45 10.69 5.25 -5.38
N GLU A 46 11.68 5.88 -6.02
CA GLU A 46 13.10 5.52 -5.87
C GLU A 46 13.57 5.69 -4.43
N TYR A 47 13.24 6.83 -3.80
CA TYR A 47 13.63 7.12 -2.43
C TYR A 47 13.04 6.13 -1.43
N TRP A 48 11.72 5.88 -1.47
CA TRP A 48 11.08 4.96 -0.54
C TRP A 48 11.46 3.50 -0.76
N ASN A 49 11.68 3.07 -2.01
CA ASN A 49 12.16 1.72 -2.29
C ASN A 49 13.61 1.52 -1.83
N GLY A 50 14.42 2.59 -1.77
CA GLY A 50 15.74 2.57 -1.16
C GLY A 50 15.74 2.42 0.37
N GLN A 51 14.60 2.66 1.02
CA GLN A 51 14.45 2.61 2.48
C GLN A 51 13.80 1.29 2.91
N LYS A 52 14.65 0.28 3.16
CA LYS A 52 14.22 -1.09 3.50
C LYS A 52 13.18 -1.13 4.64
N GLU A 53 13.37 -0.37 5.71
CA GLU A 53 12.44 -0.35 6.84
C GLU A 53 11.04 0.15 6.45
N ILE A 54 10.95 1.15 5.59
CA ILE A 54 9.66 1.67 5.10
C ILE A 54 8.97 0.63 4.23
N LEU A 55 9.74 0.00 3.34
CA LEU A 55 9.22 -1.00 2.40
C LEU A 55 8.69 -2.24 3.12
N GLU A 56 9.44 -2.77 4.10
CA GLU A 56 9.01 -3.90 4.93
C GLU A 56 7.79 -3.54 5.78
N ARG A 57 7.76 -2.35 6.37
CA ARG A 57 6.57 -1.89 7.10
C ARG A 57 5.34 -1.86 6.19
N ARG A 58 5.45 -1.34 4.95
CA ARG A 58 4.34 -1.32 3.99
C ARG A 58 3.88 -2.70 3.57
N ARG A 59 4.80 -3.64 3.34
CA ARG A 59 4.47 -5.04 3.05
C ARG A 59 3.67 -5.69 4.18
N ALA A 60 3.99 -5.36 5.43
CA ALA A 60 3.29 -5.87 6.60
C ALA A 60 1.89 -5.26 6.83
N GLU A 61 1.50 -4.19 6.13
CA GLU A 61 0.20 -3.54 6.34
C GLU A 61 -1.00 -4.42 5.96
N VAL A 62 -0.80 -5.44 5.12
CA VAL A 62 -1.85 -6.44 4.82
C VAL A 62 -2.33 -7.11 6.10
N ASP A 63 -1.41 -7.56 6.97
CA ASP A 63 -1.77 -8.24 8.20
C ASP A 63 -1.99 -7.26 9.36
N THR A 64 -1.06 -6.32 9.54
CA THR A 64 -1.02 -5.44 10.71
C THR A 64 -2.08 -4.34 10.70
N VAL A 65 -2.57 -3.96 9.52
CA VAL A 65 -3.60 -2.92 9.37
C VAL A 65 -4.87 -3.53 8.79
N CYS A 66 -4.81 -4.11 7.58
CA CYS A 66 -6.03 -4.52 6.88
C CYS A 66 -6.76 -5.67 7.61
N LYS A 67 -6.11 -6.82 7.81
CA LYS A 67 -6.75 -7.96 8.50
C LYS A 67 -7.04 -7.68 9.96
N HIS A 68 -6.15 -6.95 10.65
CA HIS A 68 -6.38 -6.54 12.02
C HIS A 68 -7.67 -5.72 12.17
N ASN A 69 -7.83 -4.66 11.36
CA ASN A 69 -9.01 -3.80 11.42
C ASN A 69 -10.28 -4.54 11.01
N TYR A 70 -10.21 -5.42 9.99
CA TYR A 70 -11.35 -6.26 9.61
C TYR A 70 -11.85 -7.10 10.80
N GLY A 71 -10.95 -7.72 11.55
CA GLY A 71 -11.32 -8.49 12.75
C GLY A 71 -11.92 -7.63 13.87
N VAL A 72 -11.45 -6.39 14.02
CA VAL A 72 -12.00 -5.43 14.99
C VAL A 72 -13.42 -4.99 14.60
N GLU A 73 -13.68 -4.76 13.31
CA GLU A 73 -15.01 -4.36 12.82
C GLU A 73 -16.06 -5.50 12.89
N GLU A 74 -15.62 -6.75 12.80
CA GLU A 74 -16.49 -7.94 12.90
C GLU A 74 -16.76 -8.39 14.35
N SER A 75 -16.16 -7.74 15.34
CA SER A 75 -16.31 -8.04 16.79
C SER A 75 -17.49 -7.32 17.41
#